data_AF-A0A6S6SH09-F1
#
_entry.id   AF-A0A6S6SH09-F1
#
_cell.length_a   1.000
_cell.length_b   1.000
_cell.length_c   1.000
_cell.angle_alpha   90.00
_cell.angle_beta   90.00
_cell.angle_gamma   90.00
#
_symmetry.space_group_name_H-M   'P 1'
#
loop_
_entity.id
_entity.type
_entity.pdbx_description
1 polymer ?
#
loop_
_entity_poly.entity_id
_entity_poly.type
_entity_poly.pdbx_seq_one_letter_code
_entity_poly.pdbx_strand_id
1 'polypeptide(L)'
;MSENTNQPTAIHLKDYQAPNFKINSVELTFELFEEYTTVKSVMNISKINSDATVLALNSIDLELENISIDDVEVNSRNYVYENELLSISNVPEEFTLKIQNKIYPHLNTELEGLYLSSGIFCTQNEPEGFRRITPYLDKPDSLSVFTTTIIADASKYPILLGNGNKNKENKRSGDSNSTFYPLYNPINSRLSQS
;
A
#
# COMPACT_ATOMS: atom_id res chain seq x y z
N MET A 1 -1.91 -33.10 14.64
CA MET A 1 -3.05 -32.20 14.91
C MET A 1 -2.46 -30.97 15.57
N SER A 2 -2.16 -29.94 14.78
CA SER A 2 -1.63 -28.67 15.27
C SER A 2 -2.81 -27.72 15.43
N GLU A 3 -3.08 -27.31 16.67
CA GLU A 3 -4.11 -26.33 17.00
C GLU A 3 -3.72 -24.97 16.43
N ASN A 4 -4.63 -24.40 15.64
CA ASN A 4 -4.49 -23.08 15.03
C ASN A 4 -4.94 -22.03 16.06
N THR A 5 -4.01 -21.48 16.84
CA THR A 5 -4.28 -20.39 17.79
C THR A 5 -4.09 -19.04 17.13
N ASN A 6 -5.01 -18.65 16.26
CA ASN A 6 -5.13 -17.25 15.83
C ASN A 6 -6.52 -16.73 16.19
N GLN A 7 -6.80 -16.64 17.50
CA GLN A 7 -8.00 -15.95 17.97
C GLN A 7 -7.67 -14.46 18.14
N PRO A 8 -8.48 -13.55 17.54
CA PRO A 8 -8.28 -12.12 17.73
C PRO A 8 -8.41 -11.79 19.22
N THR A 9 -7.34 -11.25 19.79
CA THR A 9 -7.32 -10.82 21.18
C THR A 9 -8.18 -9.57 21.31
N ALA A 10 -9.14 -9.56 22.23
CA ALA A 10 -10.03 -8.42 22.44
C ALA A 10 -9.22 -7.18 22.86
N ILE A 11 -9.11 -6.19 21.98
CA ILE A 11 -8.54 -4.89 22.31
C ILE A 11 -9.58 -4.14 23.13
N HIS A 12 -9.32 -3.94 24.43
CA HIS A 12 -10.23 -3.17 25.27
C HIS A 12 -9.99 -1.67 25.06
N LEU A 13 -11.07 -0.88 25.01
CA LEU A 13 -11.01 0.58 24.87
C LEU A 13 -10.14 1.27 25.94
N LYS A 14 -9.98 0.64 27.11
CA LYS A 14 -9.12 1.11 28.22
C LYS A 14 -7.62 1.00 27.92
N ASP A 15 -7.23 0.14 26.98
CA ASP A 15 -5.84 -0.11 26.59
C ASP A 15 -5.46 0.72 25.33
N TYR A 16 -6.37 1.60 24.87
CA TYR A 16 -6.14 2.49 23.75
C TYR A 16 -5.07 3.53 24.10
N GLN A 17 -3.95 3.47 23.38
CA GLN A 17 -2.91 4.48 23.42
C GLN A 17 -3.07 5.46 22.24
N ALA A 18 -2.93 6.75 22.54
CA ALA A 18 -2.90 7.78 21.51
C ALA A 18 -1.88 7.45 20.41
N PRO A 19 -2.19 7.73 19.14
CA PRO A 19 -1.29 7.40 18.04
C PRO A 19 0.01 8.21 18.13
N ASN A 20 1.15 7.55 17.94
CA ASN A 20 2.46 8.21 17.88
C ASN A 20 2.66 8.98 16.56
N PHE A 21 2.03 8.51 15.49
CA PHE A 21 2.14 9.04 14.13
C PHE A 21 0.76 9.09 13.49
N LYS A 22 0.60 10.01 12.55
CA LYS A 22 -0.59 10.17 11.72
C LYS A 22 -0.18 10.19 10.26
N ILE A 23 -0.87 9.41 9.42
CA ILE A 23 -0.74 9.50 7.96
C ILE A 23 -1.78 10.50 7.46
N ASN A 24 -1.31 11.61 6.88
CA ASN A 24 -2.19 12.67 6.39
C ASN A 24 -2.77 12.34 5.01
N SER A 25 -1.92 11.82 4.12
CA SER A 25 -2.32 11.38 2.78
C SER A 25 -1.48 10.22 2.31
N VAL A 26 -2.05 9.45 1.40
CA VAL A 26 -1.45 8.28 0.77
C VAL A 26 -1.66 8.36 -0.73
N GLU A 27 -0.57 8.25 -1.49
CA GLU A 27 -0.62 8.03 -2.93
C GLU A 27 -0.16 6.61 -3.21
N LEU A 28 -1.03 5.80 -3.79
CA LEU A 28 -0.77 4.41 -4.17
C LEU A 28 -0.64 4.31 -5.67
N THR A 29 0.35 3.58 -6.14
CA THR A 29 0.44 3.12 -7.53
C THR A 29 0.51 1.60 -7.55
N PHE A 30 -0.44 0.97 -8.23
CA PHE A 30 -0.48 -0.46 -8.49
C PHE A 30 -0.06 -0.72 -9.93
N GLU A 31 1.05 -1.41 -10.13
CA GLU A 31 1.46 -1.91 -11.44
C GLU A 31 1.15 -3.40 -11.51
N LEU A 32 0.07 -3.73 -12.22
CA LEU A 32 -0.50 -5.08 -12.28
C LEU A 32 0.22 -5.92 -13.35
N PHE A 33 0.85 -7.01 -12.93
CA PHE A 33 1.38 -8.06 -13.79
C PHE A 33 0.69 -9.40 -13.49
N GLU A 34 0.88 -10.40 -14.34
CA GLU A 34 0.22 -11.71 -14.18
C GLU A 34 0.68 -12.45 -12.91
N GLU A 35 1.98 -12.42 -12.63
CA GLU A 35 2.57 -13.16 -11.50
C GLU A 35 2.72 -12.30 -10.25
N TYR A 36 2.84 -10.99 -10.37
CA TYR A 36 3.00 -10.11 -9.21
C TYR A 36 2.39 -8.74 -9.47
N THR A 37 2.19 -7.98 -8.40
CA THR A 37 1.87 -6.57 -8.48
C THR A 37 2.96 -5.79 -7.77
N THR A 38 3.50 -4.77 -8.44
CA THR A 38 4.35 -3.79 -7.75
C THR A 38 3.45 -2.72 -7.14
N VAL A 39 3.61 -2.48 -5.85
CA VAL A 39 2.90 -1.44 -5.11
C VAL A 39 3.92 -0.37 -4.71
N LYS A 40 3.65 0.86 -5.11
CA LYS A 40 4.37 2.04 -4.64
C LYS A 40 3.43 2.83 -3.74
N SER A 41 3.84 3.07 -2.51
CA SER A 41 3.13 3.96 -1.59
C SER A 41 3.97 5.18 -1.29
N VAL A 42 3.33 6.36 -1.32
CA VAL A 42 3.90 7.63 -0.89
C VAL A 42 2.99 8.18 0.20
N MET A 43 3.51 8.24 1.42
CA MET A 43 2.76 8.63 2.61
C MET A 43 3.33 9.92 3.17
N ASN A 44 2.48 10.91 3.41
CA ASN A 44 2.86 12.10 4.17
C ASN A 44 2.51 11.89 5.64
N ILE A 45 3.52 11.88 6.51
CA ILE A 45 3.39 11.43 7.89
C ILE A 45 3.79 12.55 8.86
N SER A 46 2.95 12.77 9.86
CA SER A 46 3.23 13.65 11.00
C SER A 46 3.46 12.83 12.26
N LYS A 47 4.49 13.16 13.01
CA LYS A 47 4.71 12.67 14.37
C LYS A 47 3.79 13.44 15.32
N ILE A 48 2.91 12.72 16.00
CA ILE A 48 1.95 13.30 16.95
C ILE A 48 2.52 13.28 18.37
N ASN A 49 3.27 12.23 18.71
CA ASN A 49 3.99 12.12 19.96
C ASN A 49 5.47 12.46 19.73
N SER A 50 5.94 13.60 20.22
CA SER A 50 7.34 14.04 20.08
C SER A 50 8.35 13.04 20.65
N ASP A 51 7.94 12.24 21.65
CA ASP A 51 8.79 11.24 22.29
C ASP A 51 8.88 9.93 21.48
N ALA A 52 8.09 9.81 20.40
CA ALA A 52 8.13 8.64 19.54
C ALA A 52 9.42 8.58 18.72
N THR A 53 10.17 7.50 18.92
CA THR A 53 11.46 7.25 18.29
C THR A 53 11.39 6.28 17.11
N VAL A 54 10.33 5.46 17.04
CA VAL A 54 10.15 4.40 16.04
C VAL A 54 8.78 4.49 15.39
N LEU A 55 8.75 4.58 14.06
CA LEU A 55 7.56 4.36 13.25
C LEU A 55 7.41 2.84 13.01
N ALA A 56 6.29 2.26 13.42
CA ALA A 56 6.00 0.85 13.23
C ALA A 56 4.80 0.68 12.29
N LEU A 57 4.98 -0.06 11.20
CA LEU A 57 4.00 -0.29 10.13
C LEU A 57 3.72 -1.78 9.99
N ASN A 58 2.44 -2.17 10.03
CA ASN A 58 2.03 -3.56 9.86
C ASN A 58 2.17 -3.96 8.39
N SER A 59 2.64 -5.18 8.14
CA SER A 59 2.90 -5.68 6.80
C SER A 59 2.88 -7.21 6.77
N ILE A 60 2.03 -7.80 5.93
CA ILE A 60 1.86 -9.25 5.83
C ILE A 60 2.04 -9.70 4.37
N ASP A 61 2.69 -10.85 4.18
CA ASP A 61 2.78 -11.57 2.90
C ASP A 61 3.17 -10.72 1.68
N LEU A 62 4.21 -9.88 1.86
CA LEU A 62 4.76 -9.04 0.80
C LEU A 62 6.29 -9.07 0.77
N GLU A 63 6.87 -8.76 -0.38
CA GLU A 63 8.32 -8.62 -0.57
C GLU A 63 8.67 -7.13 -0.60
N LEU A 64 9.40 -6.67 0.42
CA LEU A 64 9.86 -5.28 0.51
C LEU A 64 11.05 -5.04 -0.44
N GLU A 65 10.94 -4.05 -1.33
CA GLU A 65 11.99 -3.75 -2.31
C GLU A 65 12.79 -2.48 -1.98
N ASN A 66 12.11 -1.40 -1.60
CA ASN A 66 12.75 -0.12 -1.32
C ASN A 66 11.98 0.70 -0.28
N ILE A 67 12.70 1.46 0.54
CA ILE A 67 12.17 2.44 1.48
C ILE A 67 13.02 3.71 1.38
N SER A 68 12.38 4.87 1.23
CA SER A 68 13.02 6.18 1.32
C SER A 68 12.21 7.15 2.17
N ILE A 69 12.90 8.03 2.88
CA ILE A 69 12.33 9.19 3.57
C ILE A 69 12.84 10.45 2.89
N ASP A 70 11.93 11.33 2.48
CA ASP A 70 12.25 12.60 1.81
C ASP A 70 13.24 12.42 0.63
N ASP A 71 12.95 11.41 -0.20
CA ASP A 71 13.76 11.02 -1.37
C ASP A 71 15.17 10.49 -1.06
N VAL A 72 15.46 10.22 0.21
CA VAL A 72 16.72 9.59 0.65
C VAL A 72 16.43 8.16 1.10
N GLU A 73 17.12 7.18 0.50
CA GLU A 73 17.02 5.77 0.86
C GLU A 73 17.33 5.56 2.36
N VAL A 74 16.48 4.80 3.05
CA VAL A 74 16.66 4.54 4.47
C VAL A 74 17.80 3.54 4.65
N ASN A 75 18.80 3.94 5.45
CA ASN A 75 19.92 3.07 5.78
C ASN A 75 19.43 1.76 6.42
N SER A 76 19.98 0.62 6.02
CA SER A 76 19.62 -0.71 6.56
C SER A 76 19.81 -0.87 8.08
N ARG A 77 20.58 0.01 8.73
CA ARG A 77 20.71 0.06 10.19
C ARG A 77 19.59 0.84 10.89
N ASN A 78 18.83 1.63 10.13
CA ASN A 78 17.77 2.50 10.63
C ASN A 78 16.38 1.89 10.46
N TYR A 79 16.26 0.71 9.85
CA TYR A 79 15.01 -0.04 9.83
C TYR A 79 15.22 -1.52 10.11
N VAL A 80 14.17 -2.16 10.62
CA VAL A 80 14.06 -3.61 10.80
C VAL A 80 12.75 -4.04 10.16
N TYR A 81 12.79 -5.13 9.40
CA TYR A 81 11.60 -5.76 8.83
C TYR A 81 11.56 -7.22 9.25
N GLU A 82 10.74 -7.53 10.26
CA GLU A 82 10.59 -8.85 10.84
C GLU A 82 9.21 -8.99 11.48
N ASN A 83 8.73 -10.23 11.66
CA ASN A 83 7.48 -10.52 12.38
C ASN A 83 6.29 -9.67 11.89
N GLU A 84 6.13 -9.56 10.57
CA GLU A 84 5.05 -8.79 9.93
C GLU A 84 5.04 -7.29 10.27
N LEU A 85 6.19 -6.75 10.68
CA LEU A 85 6.32 -5.37 11.12
C LEU A 85 7.54 -4.70 10.48
N LEU A 86 7.31 -3.57 9.83
CA LEU A 86 8.37 -2.66 9.39
C LEU A 86 8.55 -1.56 10.44
N SER A 87 9.70 -1.55 11.10
CA SER A 87 10.06 -0.56 12.12
C SER A 87 11.16 0.36 11.59
N ILE A 88 10.94 1.67 11.56
CA ILE A 88 11.90 2.68 11.10
C ILE A 88 12.23 3.63 12.26
N SER A 89 13.50 3.73 12.60
CA SER A 89 14.00 4.57 13.70
C SER A 89 14.43 5.96 13.22
N ASN A 90 14.40 6.93 14.13
CA ASN A 90 14.93 8.29 13.91
C ASN A 90 14.25 9.05 12.75
N VAL A 91 12.95 8.85 12.58
CA VAL A 91 12.17 9.59 11.58
C VAL A 91 11.97 11.07 11.98
N PRO A 92 11.91 12.01 11.02
CA PRO A 92 11.61 13.42 11.27
C PRO A 92 10.22 13.64 11.91
N GLU A 93 9.92 14.89 12.28
CA GLU A 93 8.59 15.27 12.77
C GLU A 93 7.54 15.25 11.66
N GLU A 94 7.89 15.73 10.46
CA GLU A 94 7.06 15.72 9.25
C GLU A 94 7.92 15.21 8.11
N PHE A 95 7.43 14.22 7.36
CA PHE A 95 8.21 13.60 6.29
C PHE A 95 7.34 12.88 5.26
N THR A 96 7.91 12.66 4.09
CA THR A 96 7.35 11.79 3.06
C THR A 96 8.04 10.43 3.09
N LEU A 97 7.31 9.39 3.46
CA LEU A 97 7.75 8.00 3.39
C LEU A 97 7.34 7.40 2.05
N LYS A 98 8.30 6.88 1.29
CA LYS A 98 8.03 6.12 0.06
C LYS A 98 8.44 4.68 0.27
N ILE A 99 7.54 3.75 -0.06
CA ILE A 99 7.78 2.32 -0.01
C ILE A 99 7.46 1.73 -1.38
N GLN A 100 8.34 0.85 -1.86
CA GLN A 100 8.05 -0.05 -2.97
C GLN A 100 8.10 -1.48 -2.48
N ASN A 101 7.07 -2.25 -2.79
CA ASN A 101 6.99 -3.66 -2.47
C ASN A 101 6.29 -4.46 -3.57
N LYS A 102 6.52 -5.77 -3.58
CA LYS A 102 5.80 -6.73 -4.42
C LYS A 102 4.82 -7.54 -3.60
N ILE A 103 3.68 -7.85 -4.22
CA ILE A 103 2.68 -8.79 -3.70
C ILE A 103 2.30 -9.78 -4.80
N TYR A 104 1.71 -10.92 -4.42
CA TYR A 104 1.40 -12.02 -5.34
C TYR A 104 -0.11 -12.35 -5.30
N PRO A 105 -0.97 -11.54 -5.97
CA PRO A 105 -2.43 -11.71 -5.88
C PRO A 105 -2.94 -13.07 -6.37
N HIS A 106 -2.20 -13.74 -7.27
CA HIS A 106 -2.53 -15.06 -7.78
C HIS A 106 -2.31 -16.19 -6.77
N LEU A 107 -1.52 -15.96 -5.72
CA LEU A 107 -1.26 -16.90 -4.62
C LEU A 107 -2.13 -16.61 -3.39
N ASN A 108 -2.87 -15.49 -3.39
CA ASN A 108 -3.63 -15.04 -2.23
C ASN A 108 -4.97 -15.79 -2.11
N THR A 109 -4.99 -16.85 -1.31
CA THR A 109 -6.19 -17.66 -1.03
C THR A 109 -7.06 -17.12 0.09
N GLU A 110 -6.56 -16.17 0.89
CA GLU A 110 -7.28 -15.58 2.03
C GLU A 110 -8.34 -14.57 1.56
N LEU A 111 -8.23 -14.09 0.32
CA LEU A 111 -9.16 -13.12 -0.29
C LEU A 111 -9.22 -11.77 0.47
N GLU A 112 -8.11 -11.41 1.12
CA GLU A 112 -7.88 -10.15 1.82
C GLU A 112 -6.72 -9.37 1.18
N GLY A 113 -6.76 -8.04 1.23
CA GLY A 113 -5.84 -7.19 0.46
C GLY A 113 -6.15 -7.30 -1.03
N LEU A 114 -5.12 -7.31 -1.90
CA LEU A 114 -5.27 -7.51 -3.34
C LEU A 114 -5.17 -9.00 -3.69
N TYR A 115 -6.16 -9.52 -4.41
CA TYR A 115 -6.23 -10.93 -4.84
C TYR A 115 -6.84 -11.07 -6.23
N LEU A 116 -6.73 -12.27 -6.82
CA LEU A 116 -7.39 -12.62 -8.09
C LEU A 116 -8.63 -13.49 -7.85
N SER A 117 -9.76 -13.07 -8.40
CA SER A 117 -11.00 -13.85 -8.45
C SER A 117 -11.43 -14.05 -9.89
N SER A 118 -11.44 -15.30 -10.36
CA SER A 118 -11.78 -15.64 -11.76
C SER A 118 -11.01 -14.81 -12.81
N GLY A 119 -9.72 -14.52 -12.54
CA GLY A 119 -8.86 -13.71 -13.42
C GLY A 119 -9.04 -12.20 -13.29
N ILE A 120 -9.85 -11.73 -12.34
CA ILE A 120 -10.11 -10.30 -12.08
C ILE A 120 -9.40 -9.91 -10.79
N PHE A 121 -8.66 -8.80 -10.80
CA PHE A 121 -8.06 -8.22 -9.60
C PHE A 121 -9.15 -7.57 -8.73
N CYS A 122 -9.20 -7.95 -7.46
CA CYS A 122 -10.13 -7.45 -6.47
C CYS A 122 -9.38 -7.04 -5.21
N THR A 123 -9.92 -6.07 -4.46
CA THR A 123 -9.42 -5.70 -3.14
C THR A 123 -10.47 -5.91 -2.06
N GLN A 124 -10.08 -6.47 -0.92
CA GLN A 124 -10.89 -6.51 0.30
C GLN A 124 -10.03 -6.08 1.49
N ASN A 125 -10.26 -4.87 2.01
CA ASN A 125 -9.35 -4.26 2.98
C ASN A 125 -9.88 -4.24 4.41
N GLU A 126 -11.18 -4.48 4.63
CA GLU A 126 -11.75 -4.54 5.99
C GLU A 126 -11.69 -5.97 6.56
N PRO A 127 -11.30 -6.13 7.84
CA PRO A 127 -10.93 -5.07 8.79
C PRO A 127 -9.45 -4.64 8.71
N GLU A 128 -8.55 -5.52 8.25
CA GLU A 128 -7.09 -5.33 8.33
C GLU A 128 -6.36 -5.70 7.02
N GLY A 129 -7.08 -5.91 5.91
CA GLY A 129 -6.51 -6.41 4.66
C GLY A 129 -5.50 -5.46 4.00
N PHE A 130 -5.47 -4.18 4.39
CA PHE A 130 -4.55 -3.21 3.80
C PHE A 130 -3.07 -3.49 4.11
N ARG A 131 -2.77 -4.13 5.26
CA ARG A 131 -1.39 -4.54 5.61
C ARG A 131 -0.82 -5.62 4.67
N ARG A 132 -1.67 -6.29 3.89
CA ARG A 132 -1.29 -7.23 2.82
C ARG A 132 -1.00 -6.55 1.48
N ILE A 133 -1.19 -5.23 1.38
CA ILE A 133 -0.93 -4.45 0.17
C ILE A 133 0.41 -3.71 0.26
N THR A 134 0.64 -3.00 1.37
CA THR A 134 1.87 -2.24 1.63
C THR A 134 2.01 -2.01 3.14
N PRO A 135 3.23 -1.84 3.69
CA PRO A 135 3.40 -1.51 5.10
C PRO A 135 2.61 -0.25 5.48
N TYR A 136 1.73 -0.35 6.49
CA TYR A 136 0.81 0.72 6.83
C TYR A 136 0.47 0.81 8.33
N LEU A 137 -0.03 1.98 8.78
CA LEU A 137 -0.59 2.13 10.12
C LEU A 137 -2.00 1.54 10.14
N ASP A 138 -2.11 0.29 10.58
CA ASP A 138 -3.40 -0.39 10.66
C ASP A 138 -4.12 -0.04 11.97
N LYS A 139 -4.58 1.21 12.06
CA LYS A 139 -5.46 1.66 13.13
C LYS A 139 -6.72 2.30 12.53
N PRO A 140 -7.92 1.89 12.97
CA PRO A 140 -9.19 2.30 12.38
C PRO A 140 -9.54 3.79 12.60
N ASP A 141 -8.79 4.50 13.44
CA ASP A 141 -8.96 5.92 13.76
C ASP A 141 -8.11 6.86 12.87
N SER A 142 -7.20 6.32 12.05
CA SER A 142 -6.37 7.12 11.15
C SER A 142 -7.06 7.36 9.81
N LEU A 143 -7.89 8.41 9.76
CA LEU A 143 -8.46 8.91 8.50
C LEU A 143 -7.36 9.57 7.64
N SER A 144 -7.01 8.93 6.53
CA SER A 144 -6.06 9.44 5.53
C SER A 144 -6.75 9.66 4.18
N VAL A 145 -6.33 10.68 3.43
CA VAL A 145 -6.80 10.90 2.06
C VAL A 145 -6.03 10.01 1.10
N PHE A 146 -6.73 9.22 0.29
CA PHE A 146 -6.10 8.29 -0.67
C PHE A 146 -6.18 8.78 -2.10
N THR A 147 -5.07 8.72 -2.82
CA THR A 147 -5.04 8.80 -4.29
C THR A 147 -4.50 7.48 -4.81
N THR A 148 -5.20 6.86 -5.76
CA THR A 148 -4.83 5.56 -6.30
C THR A 148 -4.59 5.67 -7.80
N THR A 149 -3.46 5.14 -8.25
CA THR A 149 -3.13 4.97 -9.66
C THR A 149 -3.06 3.49 -9.96
N ILE A 150 -3.76 3.04 -11.00
CA ILE A 150 -3.70 1.65 -11.46
C ILE A 150 -3.13 1.62 -12.87
N ILE A 151 -2.08 0.83 -13.03
CA ILE A 151 -1.35 0.64 -14.28
C ILE A 151 -1.42 -0.84 -14.66
N ALA A 152 -1.96 -1.14 -15.84
CA ALA A 152 -2.16 -2.53 -16.28
C ALA A 152 -2.12 -2.66 -17.81
N ASP A 153 -1.88 -3.87 -18.32
CA ASP A 153 -1.99 -4.17 -19.75
C ASP A 153 -3.45 -4.02 -20.20
N ALA A 154 -3.74 -3.01 -21.02
CA ALA A 154 -5.10 -2.71 -21.47
C ALA A 154 -5.71 -3.81 -22.35
N SER A 155 -4.90 -4.67 -22.97
CA SER A 155 -5.40 -5.81 -23.75
C SER A 155 -5.94 -6.93 -22.86
N LYS A 156 -5.39 -7.07 -21.65
CA LYS A 156 -5.78 -8.10 -20.66
C LYS A 156 -6.77 -7.57 -19.63
N TYR A 157 -6.61 -6.31 -19.23
CA TYR A 157 -7.38 -5.65 -18.17
C TYR A 157 -8.03 -4.35 -18.72
N PRO A 158 -9.03 -4.47 -19.62
CA PRO A 158 -9.64 -3.30 -20.28
C PRO A 158 -10.48 -2.43 -19.33
N ILE A 159 -10.85 -2.98 -18.17
CA ILE A 159 -11.66 -2.31 -17.15
C ILE A 159 -10.82 -2.23 -15.88
N LEU A 160 -10.58 -1.01 -15.43
CA LEU A 160 -9.93 -0.71 -14.16
C LEU A 160 -10.86 0.16 -13.33
N LEU A 161 -11.10 -0.26 -12.09
CA LEU A 161 -11.97 0.41 -11.14
C LEU A 161 -11.19 0.68 -9.86
N GLY A 162 -11.53 1.77 -9.19
CA GLY A 162 -10.94 2.18 -7.92
C GLY A 162 -11.91 3.09 -7.19
N ASN A 163 -11.72 3.24 -5.88
CA ASN A 163 -12.55 4.14 -5.08
C ASN A 163 -12.32 5.60 -5.51
N GLY A 164 -13.40 6.38 -5.57
CA GLY A 164 -13.35 7.79 -5.91
C GLY A 164 -13.74 8.12 -7.35
N ASN A 165 -13.54 9.39 -7.73
CA ASN A 165 -13.85 9.87 -9.07
C ASN A 165 -12.68 9.64 -10.03
N LYS A 166 -13.00 9.25 -11.27
CA LYS A 166 -12.02 9.14 -12.35
C LYS A 166 -11.60 10.54 -12.79
N ASN A 167 -10.40 10.97 -12.40
CA ASN A 167 -9.86 12.21 -12.92
C ASN A 167 -9.36 11.97 -14.35
N LYS A 168 -10.18 12.35 -15.34
CA LYS A 168 -9.62 12.86 -16.60
C LYS A 168 -8.80 14.09 -16.23
N GLU A 169 -7.62 14.23 -16.84
CA GLU A 169 -6.66 15.32 -16.64
C GLU A 169 -7.27 16.64 -16.09
N ASN A 170 -6.72 17.09 -14.95
CA ASN A 170 -6.87 18.40 -14.27
C ASN A 170 -7.98 18.61 -13.21
N LYS A 171 -7.51 18.72 -11.94
CA LYS A 171 -7.99 19.52 -10.76
C LYS A 171 -9.48 19.35 -10.33
N ARG A 172 -9.85 19.13 -9.06
CA ARG A 172 -9.41 19.74 -7.79
C ARG A 172 -9.93 18.90 -6.59
N SER A 173 -9.29 19.10 -5.45
CA SER A 173 -9.30 18.43 -4.14
C SER A 173 -10.63 18.20 -3.39
N GLY A 174 -10.73 17.05 -2.70
CA GLY A 174 -11.69 16.78 -1.63
C GLY A 174 -11.93 15.31 -1.32
N ASP A 175 -11.92 14.45 -2.33
CA ASP A 175 -12.26 13.02 -2.23
C ASP A 175 -11.11 12.13 -2.69
N SER A 176 -11.16 10.84 -2.32
CA SER A 176 -10.24 9.85 -2.85
C SER A 176 -10.26 9.89 -4.38
N ASN A 177 -9.08 9.94 -5.02
CA ASN A 177 -8.96 10.13 -6.46
C ASN A 177 -8.35 8.89 -7.11
N SER A 178 -8.95 8.39 -8.20
CA SER A 178 -8.40 7.27 -8.96
C SER A 178 -7.97 7.69 -10.37
N THR A 179 -6.74 7.34 -10.76
CA THR A 179 -6.17 7.58 -12.10
C THR A 179 -5.74 6.25 -12.74
N PHE A 180 -5.88 6.12 -14.06
CA PHE A 180 -5.65 4.87 -14.78
C PHE A 180 -4.71 5.07 -15.96
N TYR A 181 -3.67 4.24 -16.07
CA TYR A 181 -2.72 4.27 -17.19
C TYR A 181 -2.57 2.88 -17.82
N PRO A 182 -2.52 2.76 -19.16
CA PRO A 182 -2.15 1.50 -19.79
C PRO A 182 -0.63 1.26 -19.67
N LEU A 183 -0.21 0.01 -19.40
CA LEU A 183 1.17 -0.41 -19.60
C LEU A 183 1.48 -0.35 -21.10
N TYR A 184 2.41 0.51 -21.50
CA TYR A 184 2.93 0.50 -22.87
C TYR A 184 3.92 -0.66 -23.01
N ASN A 185 3.56 -1.68 -23.77
CA ASN A 185 4.46 -2.78 -24.10
C ASN A 185 5.20 -2.44 -25.42
N PRO A 186 6.50 -2.06 -25.40
CA PRO A 186 7.22 -1.65 -26.60
C PRO A 186 7.48 -2.77 -27.61
N ILE A 187 7.07 -4.02 -27.33
CA ILE A 187 7.36 -5.17 -28.19
C ILE A 187 6.51 -5.22 -29.48
N ASN A 188 5.39 -4.48 -29.56
CA ASN A 188 4.52 -4.48 -30.75
C ASN A 188 4.57 -3.21 -31.63
N SER A 189 5.51 -2.28 -31.42
CA SER A 189 5.59 -1.06 -32.25
C SER A 189 6.41 -1.23 -33.54
N ARG A 190 6.88 -2.43 -33.87
CA ARG A 190 7.35 -2.75 -35.23
C ARG A 190 6.37 -3.72 -35.87
N LEU A 191 5.40 -3.17 -36.59
CA LEU A 191 4.81 -3.69 -37.83
C LEU A 191 3.45 -3.00 -38.04
N SER A 192 3.46 -1.82 -38.67
CA SER A 192 2.54 -1.51 -39.78
C SER A 192 2.75 -0.08 -40.29
N GLN A 193 3.45 -0.02 -41.43
CA GLN A 193 3.21 0.85 -42.60
C GLN A 193 3.44 2.37 -42.39
N SER A 194 4.18 3.07 -43.24
CA SER A 194 4.42 2.90 -44.69
C SER A 194 5.89 2.91 -45.08
#